data_AF-A0A2E4K7B0-F1
#
_entry.id   AF-A0A2E4K7B0-F1
#
_cell.length_a   1.000
_cell.length_b   1.000
_cell.length_c   1.000
_cell.angle_alpha   90.00
_cell.angle_beta   90.00
_cell.angle_gamma   90.00
#
_symmetry.space_group_name_H-M   'P 1'
#
loop_
_entity.id
_entity.type
_entity.pdbx_description
1 polymer ?
#
loop_
_entity_poly.entity_id
_entity_poly.type
_entity_poly.pdbx_seq_one_letter_code
_entity_poly.pdbx_strand_id
1 'polypeptide(L)' 'MIKILRWGLRLHSIFHFAEFLSAIYESAYITASIAFTASLIEILASIYLPKEHIHFKPLISDVHEKCNDKK' A
#
# COMPACT_ATOMS: atom_id res chain seq x y z
N MET A 1 -0.45 2.90 -18.50
CA MET A 1 -0.97 3.66 -17.34
C MET A 1 -0.97 2.84 -16.04
N ILE A 2 -1.74 1.75 -15.93
CA ILE A 2 -1.89 0.95 -14.69
C ILE A 2 -0.55 0.40 -14.13
N LYS A 3 0.39 0.00 -15.00
CA LYS A 3 1.72 -0.47 -14.58
C LYS A 3 2.54 0.62 -13.86
N ILE A 4 2.46 1.87 -14.33
CA ILE A 4 3.18 3.01 -13.74
C ILE A 4 2.55 3.36 -12.39
N LEU A 5 1.21 3.34 -12.29
CA LEU A 5 0.52 3.56 -11.02
C LEU A 5 0.89 2.51 -9.98
N ARG A 6 1.01 1.24 -10.39
CA ARG A 6 1.43 0.13 -9.52
C ARG A 6 2.89 0.25 -9.06
N TRP A 7 3.77 0.74 -9.93
CA TRP A 7 5.16 1.04 -9.56
C TRP A 7 5.28 2.28 -8.68
N GLY A 8 4.51 3.34 -8.95
CA GLY A 8 4.43 4.54 -8.13
C GLY A 8 3.99 4.22 -6.71
N LEU A 9 2.98 3.35 -6.54
CA LEU A 9 2.52 2.91 -5.23
C LEU A 9 3.58 2.08 -4.48
N ARG A 10 4.42 1.32 -5.18
CA ARG A 10 5.54 0.58 -4.55
C ARG A 10 6.71 1.48 -4.18
N LEU A 11 7.01 2.49 -5.00
CA LEU A 11 8.03 3.50 -4.70
C LEU A 11 7.57 4.43 -3.58
N HIS A 12 6.26 4.69 -3.47
CA HIS A 12 5.67 5.46 -2.39
C HIS A 12 6.03 4.91 -1.01
N SER A 13 6.04 3.60 -0.87
CA SER A 13 6.40 2.92 0.38
C SER A 13 7.85 3.16 0.80
N ILE A 14 8.75 3.42 -0.14
CA ILE A 14 10.15 3.81 0.17
C ILE A 14 10.18 5.23 0.76
N PHE A 15 9.31 6.12 0.30
CA PHE A 15 9.23 7.48 0.84
C PHE A 15 8.70 7.51 2.27
N HIS A 16 7.72 6.67 2.64
CA HIS A 16 7.28 6.58 4.04
C HIS A 16 8.39 6.10 4.98
N PHE A 17 9.23 5.17 4.53
CA PHE A 17 10.36 4.73 5.32
C PHE A 17 11.43 5.83 5.48
N ALA A 18 11.74 6.56 4.41
CA ALA A 18 12.64 7.71 4.47
C ALA A 18 12.09 8.83 5.38
N GLU A 19 10.79 9.10 5.29
CA GLU A 19 10.06 10.07 6.12
C GLU A 19 10.11 9.67 7.60
N PHE A 20 9.92 8.38 7.91
CA PHE A 20 10.07 7.87 9.27
C PHE A 20 11.46 8.14 9.84
N LEU A 21 12.52 7.84 9.09
CA LEU A 21 13.90 8.09 9.52
C LEU A 21 14.19 9.58 9.69
N SER A 22 13.72 10.42 8.76
CA SER A 22 13.86 11.88 8.83
C SER A 22 13.12 12.44 10.05
N ALA A 23 11.91 11.95 10.32
CA ALA A 23 11.11 12.40 11.46
C ALA A 23 11.72 11.99 12.81
N ILE A 24 12.35 10.81 12.90
CA ILE A 24 13.14 10.43 14.08
C ILE A 24 14.31 11.40 14.27
N TYR A 25 15.06 11.68 13.19
CA TYR A 25 16.22 12.58 13.24
C TYR A 25 15.83 14.00 13.68
N GLU A 26 14.68 14.49 13.23
CA GLU A 26 14.15 15.81 13.61
C GLU A 26 13.34 15.81 14.92
N SER A 27 13.28 14.68 15.65
CA SER A 27 12.45 14.53 16.86
C SER A 27 10.95 14.83 16.66
N ALA A 28 10.46 14.70 15.43
CA ALA A 28 9.06 14.90 15.05
C ALA A 28 8.25 13.61 15.26
N TYR A 29 8.03 13.22 16.53
CA TYR A 29 7.49 11.90 16.87
C TYR A 29 6.07 11.61 16.38
N ILE A 30 5.22 12.64 16.23
CA ILE A 30 3.88 12.47 15.65
C ILE A 30 4.01 12.10 14.17
N THR A 31 4.88 12.77 13.42
CA THR A 31 5.16 12.42 12.02
C THR A 31 5.78 11.03 11.92
N ALA A 32 6.74 10.72 12.79
CA ALA A 32 7.37 9.40 12.84
C ALA A 32 6.34 8.29 13.09
N SER A 33 5.39 8.48 14.00
CA SER A 33 4.38 7.46 14.29
C SER A 33 3.43 7.23 13.12
N ILE A 34 3.03 8.30 12.41
CA ILE A 34 2.19 8.20 11.21
C ILE A 34 2.95 7.48 10.09
N ALA A 35 4.18 7.91 9.78
CA ALA A 35 5.01 7.33 8.72
C ALA A 35 5.34 5.86 8.99
N PHE A 36 5.61 5.51 10.25
CA PHE A 36 5.80 4.12 10.68
C PHE A 36 4.54 3.28 10.48
N THR A 37 3.38 3.80 10.91
CA THR A 37 2.10 3.10 10.78
C THR A 37 1.75 2.87 9.31
N ALA A 38 1.95 3.87 8.45
CA ALA A 38 1.76 3.75 7.01
C ALA A 38 2.69 2.68 6.42
N SER A 39 3.98 2.74 6.74
CA SER A 39 4.97 1.74 6.29
C SER A 39 4.58 0.32 6.72
N LEU A 40 4.10 0.15 7.96
CA LEU A 40 3.65 -1.16 8.47
C LEU A 40 2.43 -1.67 7.71
N ILE A 41 1.42 -0.82 7.52
CA ILE A 41 0.20 -1.18 6.76
C ILE A 41 0.58 -1.59 5.33
N GLU A 42 1.51 -0.90 4.69
CA GLU A 42 1.95 -1.22 3.33
C GLU A 42 2.70 -2.56 3.26
N ILE A 43 3.59 -2.87 4.21
CA ILE A 43 4.28 -4.16 4.27
C ILE A 43 3.25 -5.28 4.46
N LEU A 44 2.33 -5.11 5.41
CA LEU A 44 1.26 -6.07 5.66
C LEU A 44 0.39 -6.24 4.41
N ALA A 45 -0.03 -5.15 3.77
CA ALA A 45 -0.77 -5.19 2.51
C ALA A 45 0.01 -5.91 1.41
N SER A 46 1.32 -5.70 1.29
CA SER A 46 2.14 -6.37 0.26
C SER A 46 2.26 -7.89 0.46
N ILE A 47 2.10 -8.39 1.69
CA ILE A 47 2.18 -9.82 2.03
C ILE A 47 0.79 -10.45 2.00
N TYR A 48 -0.20 -9.79 2.60
CA TYR A 48 -1.51 -10.35 2.89
C TYR A 48 -2.58 -9.98 1.87
N LEU A 49 -2.43 -8.89 1.11
CA LEU A 49 -3.34 -8.61 0.00
C LEU A 49 -2.89 -9.43 -1.21
N PRO A 50 -3.77 -10.32 -1.71
CA PRO A 50 -3.45 -11.18 -2.83
C PRO A 50 -3.02 -10.40 -4.10
N LYS A 51 -2.31 -11.05 -5.04
CA LYS A 51 -1.82 -10.46 -6.31
C LYS A 51 -2.93 -10.16 -7.35
N GLU A 52 -4.12 -9.85 -6.88
CA GLU A 52 -5.37 -10.21 -7.54
C GLU A 52 -6.05 -9.03 -8.23
N HIS A 53 -6.88 -9.36 -9.21
CA HIS A 53 -7.66 -8.40 -9.97
C HIS A 53 -8.78 -7.86 -9.05
N ILE A 54 -8.79 -6.55 -8.84
CA ILE A 54 -9.82 -5.89 -8.03
C ILE A 54 -11.01 -5.60 -8.94
N HIS A 55 -12.14 -6.27 -8.70
CA HIS A 55 -13.41 -5.91 -9.31
C HIS A 55 -14.06 -4.84 -8.43
N PHE A 56 -14.05 -3.60 -8.92
CA PHE A 56 -14.70 -2.48 -8.25
C PHE A 56 -16.21 -2.63 -8.31
N LYS A 57 -16.80 -3.11 -7.20
CA LYS A 57 -18.25 -3.03 -6.94
C LYS A 57 -18.52 -1.79 -6.06
N PRO A 58 -19.71 -1.17 -6.12
CA PRO A 58 -20.01 0.10 -5.44
C PRO A 58 -19.90 0.08 -3.91
N LEU A 59 -19.98 -1.11 -3.28
CA LEU A 59 -20.01 -1.27 -1.83
C LEU A 59 -18.75 -1.96 -1.29
N ILE A 60 -18.40 -3.13 -1.82
CA ILE A 60 -17.23 -3.90 -1.41
C ILE A 60 -16.58 -4.46 -2.66
N SER A 61 -15.35 -4.06 -2.94
CA SER A 61 -14.57 -4.59 -4.05
C SER A 61 -14.28 -6.08 -3.85
N ASP A 62 -14.45 -6.86 -4.91
CA ASP A 62 -14.21 -8.30 -4.93
C ASP A 62 -12.75 -8.55 -5.37
N VAL A 63 -12.02 -9.38 -4.62
CA VAL A 63 -10.59 -9.65 -4.81
C VAL A 63 -10.41 -11.17 -4.95
N HIS A 64 -9.94 -11.63 -6.11
CA HIS A 64 -9.78 -13.07 -6.43
C HIS A 64 -8.60 -13.39 -7.38
N GLU A 65 -7.92 -14.55 -7.17
CA GLU A 65 -6.65 -14.92 -7.85
C GLU A 65 -6.79 -15.22 -9.31
N LYS A 66 -7.97 -15.74 -9.63
CA LYS A 66 -8.39 -16.05 -10.98
C LYS A 66 -9.78 -15.48 -11.14
N CYS A 67 -9.98 -14.66 -12.17
CA CYS A 67 -11.33 -14.38 -12.63
C CYS A 67 -11.98 -15.71 -12.99
N ASN A 68 -13.09 -16.04 -12.35
CA ASN A 68 -13.93 -17.10 -12.86
C ASN A 68 -14.70 -16.48 -14.04
N ASP A 69 -14.38 -16.86 -15.28
CA ASP A 69 -15.03 -16.36 -16.51
C ASP A 69 -16.48 -16.85 -16.65
N LYS A 70 -17.22 -16.94 -15.54
CA LYS A 70 -18.64 -17.28 -15.50
C LYS A 70 -19.44 -16.10 -14.96
N LYS A 71 -19.70 -15.18 -15.90
CA LYS A 71 -20.73 -14.12 -15.95
C LYS A 71 -20.89 -13.22 -14.73
#